data_AF-A0A0R1M2Y9-F1
#
_entry.id   AF-A0A0R1M2Y9-F1
#
_cell.length_a   1.000
_cell.length_b   1.000
_cell.length_c   1.000
_cell.angle_alpha   90.00
_cell.angle_beta   90.00
_cell.angle_gamma   90.00
#
_symmetry.space_group_name_H-M   'P 1'
#
loop_
_entity.id
_entity.type
_entity.pdbx_description
1 polymer ?
#
loop_
_entity_poly.entity_id
_entity_poly.type
_entity_poly.pdbx_seq_one_letter_code
_entity_poly.pdbx_strand_id
1 'polypeptide(L)'
;MYIIKELKISINNKVIRDVNFINAANLIVDETPMPDGVPTKSGNNIGKTTFLRIIDFMLGGNRKKLFTRPTDVSEEYLTKNLGTFSMTLQDTKTKNRVNVVRGFNSKGHVFSQINGKNVSNQTEYLNYLANLFFTDEITSDSSPSYRELIDRVVRYSSRAVENTFKYLQGTPTGRRYESIYLYMFQIDPAISTEDIKSLEDTKSTYNQFLDQLTTNADIHQLEAEKAIRETGVQKLDQRRKDLLEIPNYQIILDEVIADKKKITKINQQLADVRIKRDILREQKEKLNLDDNIVDDTELQSMYADANELLGTLPKDFREVVQFVRTMKMNRYNFAKKNLSDVFLTIKYLVNRRDKILTKISKNEHILLRGDVGEVTDIQKLISEYTLQVDKLGRLTEQINQIKQAQDKLDQSTQRLESKSLQSYTAEHLNKFNSVLHEFSTSYLTPVFQYLYGNNESAYIYAEEGKSAQGSPFYKLKISNTLEANSSGSKQALTIAFDIAYLEYARSSGIATPGFVISDRKELVDNRQLIRLIEYANKKRIQVIFPILQDKLSDENLNNTNVLIRLSQDDKLYRIELSGNN
;
A
#
# COMPACT_ATOMS: atom_id res chain seq x y z
N MET A 1 -10.37 19.22 16.90
CA MET A 1 -10.94 18.71 15.63
C MET A 1 -11.07 19.87 14.67
N TYR A 2 -10.50 19.74 13.47
CA TYR A 2 -10.54 20.79 12.44
C TYR A 2 -11.74 20.64 11.51
N ILE A 3 -12.45 21.74 11.27
CA ILE A 3 -13.49 21.87 10.24
C ILE A 3 -12.99 22.71 9.07
N ILE A 4 -13.60 22.56 7.90
CA ILE A 4 -13.40 23.47 6.78
C ILE A 4 -14.17 24.76 7.10
N LYS A 5 -13.51 25.91 7.03
CA LYS A 5 -14.14 27.21 7.29
C LYS A 5 -14.42 27.99 6.01
N GLU A 6 -13.55 27.87 5.03
CA GLU A 6 -13.59 28.66 3.80
C GLU A 6 -12.90 27.88 2.67
N LEU A 7 -13.40 28.03 1.45
CA LEU A 7 -12.76 27.54 0.23
C LEU A 7 -12.84 28.61 -0.86
N LYS A 8 -11.70 28.92 -1.49
CA LYS A 8 -11.61 29.83 -2.63
C LYS A 8 -11.10 29.10 -3.85
N ILE A 9 -11.71 29.38 -4.98
CA ILE A 9 -11.28 28.91 -6.30
C ILE A 9 -10.85 30.13 -7.09
N SER A 10 -9.61 30.12 -7.57
CA SER A 10 -9.03 31.19 -8.37
C SER A 10 -8.51 30.65 -9.70
N ILE A 11 -8.77 31.42 -10.76
CA ILE A 11 -8.29 31.18 -12.12
C ILE A 11 -7.61 32.46 -12.57
N ASN A 12 -6.40 32.39 -13.13
CA ASN A 12 -5.58 33.55 -13.51
C ASN A 12 -5.46 34.58 -12.37
N ASN A 13 -5.20 34.09 -11.15
CA ASN A 13 -5.13 34.90 -9.92
C ASN A 13 -6.40 35.70 -9.58
N LYS A 14 -7.52 35.45 -10.26
CA LYS A 14 -8.82 36.05 -9.97
C LYS A 14 -9.70 35.04 -9.23
N VAL A 15 -10.22 35.43 -8.07
CA VAL A 15 -11.18 34.61 -7.32
C VAL A 15 -12.48 34.51 -8.11
N ILE A 16 -12.86 33.29 -8.49
CA ILE A 16 -14.11 33.01 -9.22
C ILE A 16 -15.20 32.45 -8.31
N ARG A 17 -14.81 31.81 -7.20
CA ARG A 17 -15.71 31.33 -6.13
C ARG A 17 -15.05 31.59 -4.78
N ASP A 18 -15.84 32.09 -3.84
CA ASP A 18 -15.46 32.28 -2.44
C ASP A 18 -16.64 31.78 -1.60
N VAL A 19 -16.44 30.69 -0.86
CA VAL A 19 -17.53 30.03 -0.12
C VAL A 19 -17.15 29.83 1.34
N ASN A 20 -18.10 30.11 2.21
CA ASN A 20 -17.94 30.03 3.66
C ASN A 20 -18.75 28.87 4.20
N PHE A 21 -18.10 28.04 5.02
CA PHE A 21 -18.72 26.89 5.66
C PHE A 21 -19.14 27.23 7.08
N ILE A 22 -20.18 26.54 7.54
CA ILE A 22 -20.62 26.53 8.94
C ILE A 22 -20.40 25.15 9.56
N ASN A 23 -20.38 25.07 10.88
CA ASN A 23 -20.29 23.81 11.61
C ASN A 23 -21.68 23.15 11.75
N ALA A 24 -22.28 22.83 10.60
CA ALA A 24 -23.64 22.35 10.44
C ALA A 24 -23.79 21.72 9.04
N ALA A 25 -25.01 21.51 8.55
CA ALA A 25 -25.22 21.11 7.16
C ALA A 25 -24.84 22.22 6.17
N ASN A 26 -24.06 21.85 5.15
CA ASN A 26 -23.59 22.72 4.07
C ASN A 26 -23.93 22.10 2.70
N LEU A 27 -24.64 22.84 1.86
CA LEU A 27 -25.25 22.34 0.63
C LEU A 27 -24.59 22.91 -0.62
N ILE A 28 -24.40 22.07 -1.63
CA ILE A 28 -24.05 22.46 -3.00
C ILE A 28 -25.29 22.24 -3.86
N VAL A 29 -25.94 23.32 -4.28
CA VAL A 29 -27.29 23.27 -4.86
C VAL A 29 -27.23 23.29 -6.38
N ASP A 30 -27.94 22.36 -7.02
CA ASP A 30 -28.24 22.36 -8.46
C ASP A 30 -29.53 23.15 -8.73
N GLU A 31 -29.42 24.29 -9.40
CA GLU A 31 -30.56 25.14 -9.80
C GLU A 31 -31.00 24.92 -11.24
N THR A 32 -30.54 23.86 -11.92
CA THR A 32 -30.97 23.58 -13.30
C THR A 32 -32.51 23.46 -13.34
N PRO A 33 -33.22 24.30 -14.13
CA PRO A 33 -34.68 24.34 -14.11
C PRO A 33 -35.30 22.99 -14.48
N MET A 34 -36.30 22.56 -13.71
CA MET A 34 -37.12 21.38 -13.98
C MET A 34 -38.61 21.78 -14.11
N PRO A 35 -39.03 22.42 -15.22
CA PRO A 35 -40.45 22.61 -15.50
C PRO A 35 -41.20 21.27 -15.47
N ASP A 36 -42.29 21.19 -14.70
CA ASP A 36 -43.15 20.00 -14.57
C ASP A 36 -42.43 18.71 -14.12
N GLY A 37 -41.31 18.83 -13.40
CA GLY A 37 -40.52 17.68 -12.94
C GLY A 37 -39.74 16.97 -14.06
N VAL A 38 -39.70 17.55 -15.27
CA VAL A 38 -38.92 17.06 -16.40
C VAL A 38 -37.75 18.01 -16.64
N PRO A 39 -36.49 17.55 -16.59
CA PRO A 39 -35.34 18.40 -16.87
C PRO A 39 -35.35 18.86 -18.33
N THR A 40 -35.57 20.15 -18.58
CA THR A 40 -35.51 20.75 -19.93
C THR A 40 -34.06 20.90 -20.43
N LYS A 41 -33.09 20.84 -19.51
CA LYS A 41 -31.65 20.68 -19.75
C LYS A 41 -31.11 19.68 -18.73
N SER A 42 -30.23 18.76 -19.13
CA SER A 42 -29.63 17.82 -18.16
C SER A 42 -28.75 18.59 -17.17
N GLY A 43 -28.98 18.49 -15.85
CA GLY A 43 -28.09 19.02 -14.79
C GLY A 43 -26.72 18.33 -14.69
N ASN A 44 -26.34 17.57 -15.72
CA ASN A 44 -25.05 16.92 -15.82
C ASN A 44 -23.94 17.99 -16.01
N ASN A 45 -22.79 17.73 -15.40
CA ASN A 45 -21.53 18.46 -15.57
C ASN A 45 -21.43 19.91 -15.03
N ILE A 46 -22.43 20.43 -14.31
CA ILE A 46 -22.35 21.78 -13.69
C ILE A 46 -21.25 21.94 -12.60
N GLY A 47 -20.66 20.83 -12.15
CA GLY A 47 -19.47 20.81 -11.28
C GLY A 47 -19.70 20.40 -9.82
N LYS A 48 -20.85 19.83 -9.44
CA LYS A 48 -21.15 19.37 -8.05
C LYS A 48 -20.08 18.43 -7.49
N THR A 49 -19.88 17.27 -8.13
CA THR A 49 -18.84 16.32 -7.73
C THR A 49 -17.43 16.91 -7.88
N THR A 50 -17.22 17.82 -8.85
CA THR A 50 -15.93 18.51 -9.04
C THR A 50 -15.58 19.39 -7.85
N PHE A 51 -16.55 20.07 -7.23
CA PHE A 51 -16.35 20.82 -6.00
C PHE A 51 -15.86 19.91 -4.86
N LEU A 52 -16.46 18.72 -4.69
CA LEU A 52 -16.00 17.74 -3.69
C LEU A 52 -14.58 17.23 -3.99
N ARG A 53 -14.26 17.02 -5.27
CA ARG A 53 -12.90 16.63 -5.71
C ARG A 53 -11.87 17.73 -5.48
N ILE A 54 -12.25 19.01 -5.55
CA ILE A 54 -11.37 20.11 -5.15
C ILE A 54 -11.07 20.00 -3.66
N ILE A 55 -12.06 19.73 -2.81
CA ILE A 55 -11.81 19.51 -1.38
C ILE A 55 -10.88 18.30 -1.16
N ASP A 56 -11.12 17.18 -1.85
CA ASP A 56 -10.21 16.02 -1.77
C ASP A 56 -8.79 16.36 -2.23
N PHE A 57 -8.66 17.12 -3.31
CA PHE A 57 -7.37 17.62 -3.79
C PHE A 57 -6.70 18.50 -2.72
N MET A 58 -7.42 19.41 -2.08
CA MET A 58 -6.88 20.21 -0.98
C MET A 58 -6.44 19.34 0.20
N LEU A 59 -7.10 18.21 0.46
CA LEU A 59 -6.73 17.24 1.49
C LEU A 59 -5.64 16.24 1.03
N GLY A 60 -4.91 16.54 -0.05
CA GLY A 60 -3.79 15.71 -0.51
C GLY A 60 -4.14 14.69 -1.58
N GLY A 61 -5.34 14.74 -2.16
CA GLY A 61 -5.77 13.86 -3.24
C GLY A 61 -4.95 14.04 -4.53
N ASN A 62 -4.96 13.00 -5.38
CA ASN A 62 -4.25 13.02 -6.66
C ASN A 62 -4.94 13.97 -7.66
N ARG A 63 -4.17 14.85 -8.31
CA ARG A 63 -4.67 15.82 -9.30
C ARG A 63 -5.51 15.19 -10.42
N LYS A 64 -5.20 13.96 -10.84
CA LYS A 64 -5.94 13.25 -11.91
C LYS A 64 -7.43 13.09 -11.58
N LYS A 65 -7.78 13.01 -10.30
CA LYS A 65 -9.17 12.88 -9.85
C LYS A 65 -10.01 14.11 -10.18
N LEU A 66 -9.40 15.30 -10.28
CA LEU A 66 -10.08 16.53 -10.68
C LEU A 66 -10.67 16.44 -12.10
N PHE A 67 -10.10 15.59 -12.95
CA PHE A 67 -10.38 15.50 -14.39
C PHE A 67 -11.07 14.19 -14.81
N THR A 68 -11.57 13.38 -13.86
CA THR A 68 -12.15 12.06 -14.17
C THR A 68 -13.65 12.18 -14.54
N ARG A 69 -14.11 11.65 -15.68
CA ARG A 69 -15.45 11.90 -16.34
C ARG A 69 -15.50 13.26 -17.05
N PRO A 70 -16.43 13.53 -18.01
CA PRO A 70 -16.46 14.83 -18.69
C PRO A 70 -16.74 15.94 -17.67
N THR A 71 -15.68 16.48 -17.10
CA THR A 71 -15.69 17.78 -16.46
C THR A 71 -15.65 18.81 -17.58
N ASP A 72 -16.42 19.88 -17.47
CA ASP A 72 -16.42 20.97 -18.46
C ASP A 72 -15.06 21.68 -18.57
N VAL A 73 -14.09 21.32 -17.71
CA VAL A 73 -12.75 21.89 -17.68
C VAL A 73 -11.70 20.79 -17.84
N SER A 74 -10.80 20.98 -18.81
CA SER A 74 -9.67 20.10 -19.07
C SER A 74 -8.49 20.39 -18.12
N GLU A 75 -7.59 19.41 -17.96
CA GLU A 75 -6.31 19.61 -17.25
C GLU A 75 -5.49 20.74 -17.89
N GLU A 76 -5.53 20.83 -19.21
CA GLU A 76 -4.88 21.90 -19.97
C GLU A 76 -5.42 23.29 -19.59
N TYR A 77 -6.74 23.44 -19.44
CA TYR A 77 -7.32 24.72 -19.05
C TYR A 77 -6.87 25.15 -17.64
N LEU A 78 -6.96 24.27 -16.64
CA LEU A 78 -6.57 24.62 -15.27
C LEU A 78 -5.06 24.88 -15.14
N THR A 79 -4.24 24.14 -15.87
CA THR A 79 -2.78 24.34 -15.87
C THR A 79 -2.38 25.63 -16.57
N LYS A 80 -2.91 25.90 -17.77
CA LYS A 80 -2.66 27.15 -18.50
C LYS A 80 -3.12 28.38 -17.73
N ASN A 81 -4.27 28.28 -17.05
CA ASN A 81 -4.86 29.40 -16.32
C ASN A 81 -4.51 29.42 -14.82
N LEU A 82 -3.41 28.78 -14.41
CA LEU A 82 -2.88 28.81 -13.04
C LEU A 82 -3.94 28.54 -11.96
N GLY A 83 -4.79 27.53 -12.18
CA GLY A 83 -5.86 27.16 -11.27
C GLY A 83 -5.34 26.95 -9.85
N THR A 84 -5.83 27.76 -8.92
CA THR A 84 -5.35 27.82 -7.53
C THR A 84 -6.53 27.74 -6.57
N PHE A 85 -6.40 26.88 -5.56
CA PHE A 85 -7.43 26.60 -4.58
C PHE A 85 -6.86 26.90 -3.18
N SER A 86 -7.61 27.63 -2.36
CA SER A 86 -7.22 27.97 -0.99
C SER A 86 -8.30 27.50 -0.03
N MET A 87 -7.93 26.81 1.03
CA MET A 87 -8.84 26.26 2.03
C MET A 87 -8.37 26.65 3.43
N THR A 88 -9.27 27.23 4.21
CA THR A 88 -9.04 27.56 5.61
C THR A 88 -9.62 26.45 6.47
N LEU A 89 -8.78 25.76 7.24
CA LEU A 89 -9.18 24.82 8.28
C LEU A 89 -9.21 25.54 9.62
N GLN A 90 -10.18 25.21 10.49
CA GLN A 90 -10.30 25.82 11.81
C GLN A 90 -10.56 24.77 12.90
N ASP A 91 -9.78 24.80 13.98
CA ASP A 91 -10.07 23.95 15.14
C ASP A 91 -11.33 24.44 15.86
N THR A 92 -12.24 23.52 16.15
CA THR A 92 -13.54 23.85 16.75
C THR A 92 -13.46 24.34 18.19
N LYS A 93 -12.41 23.93 18.94
CA LYS A 93 -12.17 24.31 20.35
C LYS A 93 -11.29 25.55 20.44
N THR A 94 -10.08 25.51 19.89
CA THR A 94 -9.08 26.59 20.05
C THR A 94 -9.31 27.76 19.09
N LYS A 95 -10.11 27.56 18.04
CA LYS A 95 -10.32 28.52 16.94
C LYS A 95 -9.08 28.81 16.09
N ASN A 96 -7.97 28.11 16.32
CA ASN A 96 -6.77 28.20 15.50
C ASN A 96 -7.09 27.89 14.04
N ARG A 97 -6.47 28.64 13.13
CA ARG A 97 -6.69 28.50 11.69
C ARG A 97 -5.42 28.03 11.00
N VAL A 98 -5.60 27.17 10.01
CA VAL A 98 -4.56 26.71 9.10
C VAL A 98 -5.03 26.96 7.68
N ASN A 99 -4.23 27.72 6.93
CA ASN A 99 -4.51 28.00 5.53
C ASN A 99 -3.68 27.06 4.67
N VAL A 100 -4.34 26.24 3.86
CA VAL A 100 -3.67 25.39 2.88
C VAL A 100 -4.01 25.87 1.47
N VAL A 101 -3.02 25.94 0.60
CA VAL A 101 -3.18 26.35 -0.80
C VAL A 101 -2.59 25.27 -1.69
N ARG A 102 -3.32 24.86 -2.71
CA ARG A 102 -2.80 23.98 -3.77
C ARG A 102 -3.22 24.50 -5.12
N GLY A 103 -2.37 24.33 -6.12
CA GLY A 103 -2.68 24.78 -7.47
C GLY A 103 -1.67 24.30 -8.49
N PHE A 104 -1.74 24.87 -9.69
CA PHE A 104 -0.82 24.60 -10.79
C PHE A 104 0.12 25.79 -11.00
N ASN A 105 1.42 25.52 -11.09
CA ASN A 105 2.39 26.54 -11.47
C ASN A 105 2.45 26.68 -13.01
N SER A 106 3.25 27.64 -13.50
CA SER A 106 3.43 27.90 -14.94
C SER A 106 3.99 26.72 -15.74
N LYS A 107 4.59 25.72 -15.09
CA LYS A 107 5.05 24.46 -15.70
C LYS A 107 3.99 23.36 -15.66
N GLY A 108 2.78 23.63 -15.15
CA GLY A 108 1.72 22.65 -14.97
C GLY A 108 1.97 21.66 -13.82
N HIS A 109 2.98 21.89 -12.97
CA HIS A 109 3.24 21.08 -11.80
C HIS A 109 2.38 21.55 -10.63
N VAL A 110 2.00 20.61 -9.76
CA VAL A 110 1.26 20.95 -8.54
C VAL A 110 2.21 21.61 -7.55
N PHE A 111 1.81 22.74 -6.99
CA PHE A 111 2.43 23.33 -5.81
C PHE A 111 1.49 23.23 -4.62
N SER A 112 2.07 23.23 -3.41
CA SER A 112 1.33 23.22 -2.15
C SER A 112 1.96 24.26 -1.20
N GLN A 113 1.11 24.96 -0.44
CA GLN A 113 1.52 25.87 0.62
C GLN A 113 0.71 25.63 1.89
N ILE A 114 1.35 25.90 3.02
CA ILE A 114 0.76 25.83 4.36
C ILE A 114 1.10 27.13 5.09
N ASN A 115 0.09 27.87 5.51
CA ASN A 115 0.22 29.18 6.15
C ASN A 115 1.14 30.14 5.37
N GLY A 116 1.01 30.14 4.03
CA GLY A 116 1.78 30.98 3.12
C GLY A 116 3.20 30.50 2.81
N LYS A 117 3.66 29.39 3.41
CA LYS A 117 4.97 28.79 3.12
C LYS A 117 4.84 27.66 2.12
N ASN A 118 5.70 27.65 1.10
CA ASN A 118 5.79 26.53 0.14
C ASN A 118 6.25 25.26 0.86
N VAL A 119 5.66 24.13 0.48
CA VAL A 119 6.08 22.80 0.94
C VAL A 119 6.94 22.14 -0.14
N SER A 120 8.00 21.44 0.27
CA SER A 120 9.04 20.96 -0.65
C SER A 120 8.53 19.83 -1.55
N ASN A 121 7.68 18.96 -1.01
CA ASN A 121 7.16 17.78 -1.70
C ASN A 121 5.78 17.36 -1.18
N GLN A 122 5.17 16.38 -1.86
CA GLN A 122 3.85 15.85 -1.50
C GLN A 122 3.86 15.15 -0.14
N THR A 123 4.94 14.45 0.22
CA THR A 123 5.04 13.70 1.48
C THR A 123 4.98 14.63 2.69
N GLU A 124 5.78 15.70 2.70
CA GLU A 124 5.73 16.74 3.74
C GLU A 124 4.33 17.35 3.89
N TYR A 125 3.64 17.58 2.76
CA TYR A 125 2.28 18.12 2.79
C TYR A 125 1.29 17.14 3.44
N LEU A 126 1.39 15.85 3.11
CA LEU A 126 0.55 14.80 3.70
C LEU A 126 0.85 14.61 5.19
N ASN A 127 2.13 14.60 5.59
CA ASN A 127 2.53 14.45 6.99
C ASN A 127 2.06 15.64 7.84
N TYR A 128 2.14 16.87 7.31
CA TYR A 128 1.58 18.03 8.02
C TYR A 128 0.08 17.87 8.25
N LEU A 129 -0.67 17.48 7.21
CA LEU A 129 -2.11 17.26 7.34
C LEU A 129 -2.43 16.09 8.26
N ALA A 130 -1.61 15.05 8.29
CA ALA A 130 -1.76 13.93 9.20
C ALA A 130 -1.66 14.40 10.65
N ASN A 131 -0.59 15.12 11.00
CA ASN A 131 -0.38 15.70 12.33
C ASN A 131 -1.44 16.75 12.70
N LEU A 132 -2.09 17.36 11.70
CA LEU A 132 -3.19 18.31 11.92
C LEU A 132 -4.49 17.59 12.33
N PHE A 133 -4.78 16.45 11.70
CA PHE A 133 -6.06 15.75 11.84
C PHE A 133 -6.02 14.58 12.82
N PHE A 134 -4.86 13.99 13.06
CA PHE A 134 -4.66 12.78 13.84
C PHE A 134 -3.52 13.00 14.86
N THR A 135 -3.58 12.28 15.98
CA THR A 135 -2.67 12.44 17.13
C THR A 135 -1.44 11.56 17.08
N ASP A 136 -1.52 10.42 16.41
CA ASP A 136 -0.42 9.47 16.29
C ASP A 136 0.48 9.85 15.12
N GLU A 137 1.73 9.35 15.08
CA GLU A 137 2.69 9.53 13.98
C GLU A 137 2.24 8.82 12.68
N ILE A 138 1.04 9.13 12.22
CA ILE A 138 0.52 8.71 10.93
C ILE A 138 1.30 9.48 9.88
N THR A 139 2.05 8.76 9.07
CA THR A 139 2.76 9.30 7.92
C THR A 139 2.06 8.88 6.65
N SER A 140 2.57 9.31 5.50
CA SER A 140 2.13 8.75 4.21
C SER A 140 2.42 7.25 4.09
N ASP A 141 3.40 6.72 4.84
CA ASP A 141 3.91 5.36 4.71
C ASP A 141 3.47 4.43 5.86
N SER A 142 2.77 4.97 6.85
CA SER A 142 2.19 4.19 7.95
C SER A 142 1.04 3.28 7.49
N SER A 143 0.67 2.32 8.35
CA SER A 143 -0.49 1.45 8.15
C SER A 143 -1.42 1.55 9.36
N PRO A 144 -2.56 2.26 9.28
CA PRO A 144 -3.10 2.93 8.09
C PRO A 144 -2.34 4.20 7.70
N SER A 145 -2.38 4.56 6.42
CA SER A 145 -1.83 5.82 5.92
C SER A 145 -2.83 6.97 6.09
N TYR A 146 -2.33 8.21 6.14
CA TYR A 146 -3.17 9.42 6.17
C TYR A 146 -4.27 9.41 5.11
N ARG A 147 -3.92 9.03 3.87
CA ARG A 147 -4.87 9.03 2.75
C ARG A 147 -5.97 8.00 2.89
N GLU A 148 -5.68 6.85 3.49
CA GLU A 148 -6.70 5.84 3.77
C GLU A 148 -7.71 6.33 4.81
N LEU A 149 -7.25 7.04 5.85
CA LEU A 149 -8.13 7.61 6.86
C LEU A 149 -9.01 8.75 6.31
N ILE A 150 -8.43 9.61 5.47
CA ILE A 150 -9.16 10.73 4.85
C ILE A 150 -10.18 10.28 3.81
N ASP A 151 -9.90 9.24 3.03
CA ASP A 151 -10.83 8.72 2.01
C ASP A 151 -12.16 8.23 2.64
N ARG A 152 -12.17 7.88 3.93
CA ARG A 152 -13.40 7.59 4.70
C ARG A 152 -14.28 8.83 4.86
N VAL A 153 -13.65 9.98 5.08
CA VAL A 153 -14.31 11.26 5.35
C VAL A 153 -14.77 11.93 4.07
N VAL A 154 -14.12 11.64 2.94
CA VAL A 154 -14.37 12.27 1.64
C VAL A 154 -14.86 11.26 0.61
N ARG A 155 -16.17 10.97 0.64
CA ARG A 155 -16.80 9.93 -0.18
C ARG A 155 -17.46 10.52 -1.42
N TYR A 156 -16.84 10.42 -2.59
CA TYR A 156 -17.48 10.82 -3.86
C TYR A 156 -17.44 9.77 -4.97
N SER A 157 -16.73 8.66 -4.78
CA SER A 157 -16.80 7.54 -5.72
C SER A 157 -18.03 6.68 -5.43
N SER A 158 -18.63 6.07 -6.45
CA SER A 158 -19.77 5.15 -6.25
C SER A 158 -19.44 4.07 -5.20
N ARG A 159 -18.23 3.51 -5.25
CA ARG A 159 -17.76 2.52 -4.28
C ARG A 159 -17.75 3.06 -2.85
N ALA A 160 -17.15 4.23 -2.63
CA ALA A 160 -17.05 4.83 -1.30
C ALA A 160 -18.41 5.25 -0.73
N VAL A 161 -19.32 5.69 -1.60
CA VAL A 161 -20.67 6.15 -1.23
C VAL A 161 -21.58 4.96 -0.89
N GLU A 162 -21.47 3.84 -1.59
CA GLU A 162 -22.33 2.65 -1.38
C GLU A 162 -21.77 1.62 -0.38
N ASN A 163 -20.53 1.78 0.09
CA ASN A 163 -19.91 0.83 1.01
C ASN A 163 -19.42 1.53 2.27
N THR A 164 -20.09 1.28 3.39
CA THR A 164 -19.71 1.80 4.72
C THR A 164 -18.26 1.48 5.03
N PHE A 165 -17.85 0.21 4.84
CA PHE A 165 -16.52 -0.26 5.21
C PHE A 165 -15.51 -0.47 4.06
N LYS A 166 -15.96 -0.53 2.80
CA LYS A 166 -15.07 -0.89 1.67
C LYS A 166 -14.92 0.27 0.69
N TYR A 167 -14.38 1.38 1.17
CA TYR A 167 -14.34 2.66 0.44
C TYR A 167 -13.04 2.92 -0.35
N LEU A 168 -11.94 2.25 -0.03
CA LEU A 168 -10.65 2.43 -0.72
C LEU A 168 -10.74 1.96 -2.19
N GLN A 169 -10.04 2.68 -3.06
CA GLN A 169 -9.92 2.35 -4.49
C GLN A 169 -8.91 1.21 -4.73
N GLY A 170 -8.99 0.57 -5.91
CA GLY A 170 -8.11 -0.54 -6.30
C GLY A 170 -8.54 -1.87 -5.68
N THR A 171 -7.56 -2.70 -5.32
CA THR A 171 -7.75 -4.03 -4.70
C THR A 171 -7.18 -4.08 -3.26
N PRO A 172 -7.68 -3.23 -2.35
CA PRO A 172 -7.24 -3.21 -0.95
C PRO A 172 -7.53 -4.56 -0.27
N THR A 173 -6.56 -5.04 0.52
CA THR A 173 -6.70 -6.30 1.27
C THR A 173 -7.55 -6.11 2.52
N GLY A 174 -8.10 -7.21 3.06
CA GLY A 174 -8.85 -7.18 4.31
C GLY A 174 -8.06 -6.60 5.49
N ARG A 175 -6.75 -6.88 5.54
CA ARG A 175 -5.81 -6.36 6.55
C ARG A 175 -5.62 -4.85 6.50
N ARG A 176 -5.60 -4.26 5.30
CA ARG A 176 -5.55 -2.79 5.17
C ARG A 176 -6.81 -2.14 5.75
N TYR A 177 -7.97 -2.80 5.65
CA TYR A 177 -9.17 -2.30 6.29
C TYR A 177 -9.17 -2.52 7.81
N GLU A 178 -8.70 -3.68 8.27
CA GLU A 178 -8.53 -3.96 9.68
C GLU A 178 -7.66 -2.91 10.37
N SER A 179 -6.49 -2.57 9.81
CA SER A 179 -5.61 -1.55 10.40
C SER A 179 -6.30 -0.20 10.55
N ILE A 180 -7.13 0.19 9.58
CA ILE A 180 -7.95 1.41 9.66
C ILE A 180 -8.96 1.31 10.80
N TYR A 181 -9.67 0.20 10.94
CA TYR A 181 -10.71 0.09 11.97
C TYR A 181 -10.16 -0.06 13.38
N LEU A 182 -9.05 -0.79 13.54
CA LEU A 182 -8.33 -0.84 14.81
C LEU A 182 -7.88 0.56 15.24
N TYR A 183 -7.30 1.33 14.30
CA TYR A 183 -6.94 2.73 14.52
C TYR A 183 -8.16 3.59 14.90
N MET A 184 -9.23 3.50 14.12
CA MET A 184 -10.43 4.32 14.31
C MET A 184 -11.07 4.11 15.69
N PHE A 185 -11.07 2.87 16.19
CA PHE A 185 -11.67 2.51 17.46
C PHE A 185 -10.65 2.45 18.61
N GLN A 186 -9.39 2.85 18.36
CA GLN A 186 -8.30 2.86 19.35
C GLN A 186 -8.12 1.49 20.02
N ILE A 187 -8.15 0.44 19.20
CA ILE A 187 -7.97 -0.94 19.62
C ILE A 187 -6.56 -1.33 19.21
N ASP A 188 -5.76 -1.75 20.19
CA ASP A 188 -4.42 -2.25 19.96
C ASP A 188 -4.45 -3.37 18.91
N PRO A 189 -3.55 -3.36 17.94
CA PRO A 189 -3.52 -4.43 16.97
C PRO A 189 -3.13 -5.73 17.67
N ALA A 190 -3.80 -6.81 17.26
CA ALA A 190 -3.49 -8.16 17.74
C ALA A 190 -2.00 -8.53 17.55
N ILE A 191 -1.33 -7.97 16.54
CA ILE A 191 0.08 -8.22 16.17
C ILE A 191 0.78 -6.89 15.86
N SER A 192 2.11 -6.80 16.02
CA SER A 192 2.90 -5.77 15.34
C SER A 192 2.71 -5.89 13.82
N THR A 193 1.99 -4.95 13.23
CA THR A 193 1.61 -4.95 11.81
C THR A 193 2.83 -5.12 10.89
N GLU A 194 4.00 -4.68 11.32
CA GLU A 194 5.29 -4.80 10.62
C GLU A 194 5.78 -6.25 10.48
N ASP A 195 5.66 -7.07 11.53
CA ASP A 195 6.18 -8.44 11.51
C ASP A 195 5.40 -9.31 10.52
N ILE A 196 4.07 -9.21 10.51
CA ILE A 196 3.29 -10.00 9.56
C ILE A 196 3.45 -9.46 8.14
N LYS A 197 3.49 -8.14 7.97
CA LYS A 197 3.74 -7.53 6.66
C LYS A 197 5.06 -8.03 6.09
N SER A 198 6.12 -8.07 6.90
CA SER A 198 7.42 -8.62 6.49
C SER A 198 7.33 -10.10 6.07
N LEU A 199 6.55 -10.91 6.78
CA LEU A 199 6.34 -12.33 6.44
C LEU A 199 5.50 -12.50 5.17
N GLU A 200 4.47 -11.69 4.96
CA GLU A 200 3.64 -11.69 3.75
C GLU A 200 4.41 -11.23 2.52
N ASP A 201 5.20 -10.16 2.65
CA ASP A 201 6.10 -9.66 1.60
C ASP A 201 7.15 -10.72 1.24
N THR A 202 7.68 -11.42 2.24
CA THR A 202 8.59 -12.56 2.05
C THR A 202 7.89 -13.67 1.26
N LYS A 203 6.68 -14.09 1.65
CA LYS A 203 5.91 -15.11 0.92
C LYS A 203 5.61 -14.68 -0.52
N SER A 204 5.20 -13.44 -0.73
CA SER A 204 4.92 -12.89 -2.07
C SER A 204 6.17 -12.94 -2.95
N THR A 205 7.32 -12.56 -2.41
CA THR A 205 8.60 -12.56 -3.13
C THR A 205 9.00 -13.98 -3.53
N TYR A 206 8.94 -14.95 -2.60
CA TYR A 206 9.28 -16.34 -2.92
C TYR A 206 8.29 -17.01 -3.85
N ASN A 207 6.99 -16.68 -3.78
CA ASN A 207 6.00 -17.16 -4.76
C ASN A 207 6.31 -16.64 -6.16
N GLN A 208 6.59 -15.34 -6.33
CA GLN A 208 6.99 -14.79 -7.63
C GLN A 208 8.28 -15.42 -8.16
N PHE A 209 9.25 -15.68 -7.27
CA PHE A 209 10.48 -16.36 -7.63
C PHE A 209 10.24 -17.81 -8.08
N LEU A 210 9.35 -18.54 -7.39
CA LEU A 210 8.94 -19.89 -7.79
C LEU A 210 8.24 -19.87 -9.15
N ASP A 211 7.29 -18.96 -9.38
CA ASP A 211 6.58 -18.82 -10.65
C ASP A 211 7.57 -18.61 -11.82
N GLN A 212 8.62 -17.81 -11.61
CA GLN A 212 9.68 -17.59 -12.60
C GLN A 212 10.51 -18.86 -12.87
N LEU A 213 10.84 -19.63 -11.82
CA LEU A 213 11.62 -20.85 -11.96
C LEU A 213 10.82 -22.01 -12.56
N THR A 214 9.49 -22.01 -12.43
CA THR A 214 8.59 -23.08 -12.90
C THR A 214 7.79 -22.70 -14.14
N THR A 215 8.00 -21.51 -14.71
CA THR A 215 7.24 -20.99 -15.87
C THR A 215 7.16 -21.99 -17.04
N ASN A 216 8.25 -22.73 -17.29
CA ASN A 216 8.35 -23.62 -18.45
C ASN A 216 8.25 -25.12 -18.11
N ALA A 217 8.43 -25.50 -16.84
CA ALA A 217 8.38 -26.88 -16.37
C ALA A 217 8.26 -26.91 -14.84
N ASP A 218 7.43 -27.81 -14.32
CA ASP A 218 7.34 -28.03 -12.87
C ASP A 218 8.55 -28.82 -12.33
N ILE A 219 8.69 -28.87 -11.00
CA ILE A 219 9.83 -29.56 -10.36
C ILE A 219 9.92 -31.05 -10.72
N HIS A 220 8.79 -31.73 -10.89
CA HIS A 220 8.77 -33.16 -11.22
C HIS A 220 9.21 -33.41 -12.66
N GLN A 221 8.82 -32.53 -13.58
CA GLN A 221 9.30 -32.56 -14.96
C GLN A 221 10.81 -32.32 -15.03
N LEU A 222 11.33 -31.34 -14.27
CA LEU A 222 12.77 -31.08 -14.19
C LEU A 222 13.54 -32.26 -13.58
N GLU A 223 13.00 -32.90 -12.53
CA GLU A 223 13.59 -34.10 -11.92
C GLU A 223 13.58 -35.30 -12.88
N ALA A 224 12.50 -35.50 -13.65
CA ALA A 224 12.43 -36.54 -14.68
C ALA A 224 13.44 -36.28 -15.80
N GLU A 225 13.53 -35.03 -16.30
CA GLU A 225 14.51 -34.62 -17.31
C GLU A 225 15.95 -34.84 -16.83
N LYS A 226 16.22 -34.52 -15.55
CA LYS A 226 17.50 -34.79 -14.89
C LYS A 226 17.80 -36.28 -14.88
N ALA A 227 16.88 -37.14 -14.47
CA ALA A 227 17.08 -38.59 -14.42
C ALA A 227 17.35 -39.19 -15.82
N ILE A 228 16.64 -38.73 -16.84
CA ILE A 228 16.87 -39.14 -18.24
C ILE A 228 18.28 -38.76 -18.68
N ARG A 229 18.73 -37.53 -18.39
CA ARG A 229 20.07 -37.07 -18.75
C ARG A 229 21.17 -37.76 -17.96
N GLU A 230 20.95 -38.06 -16.68
CA GLU A 230 21.89 -38.85 -15.87
C GLU A 230 22.09 -40.24 -16.50
N THR A 231 21.00 -40.88 -16.93
CA THR A 231 21.06 -42.15 -17.68
C THR A 231 21.80 -41.99 -19.01
N GLY A 232 21.58 -40.88 -19.73
CA GLY A 232 22.30 -40.56 -20.96
C GLY A 232 23.81 -40.42 -20.73
N VAL A 233 24.21 -39.72 -19.67
CA VAL A 233 25.62 -39.59 -19.26
C VAL A 233 26.22 -40.95 -18.91
N GLN A 234 25.49 -41.83 -18.21
CA GLN A 234 25.94 -43.19 -17.92
C GLN A 234 26.16 -44.01 -19.21
N LYS A 235 25.25 -43.91 -20.18
CA LYS A 235 25.41 -44.57 -21.49
C LYS A 235 26.62 -44.07 -22.26
N LEU A 236 26.87 -42.75 -22.24
CA LEU A 236 28.08 -42.18 -22.85
C LEU A 236 29.35 -42.64 -22.12
N ASP A 237 29.30 -42.75 -20.79
CA ASP A 237 30.42 -43.25 -19.96
C ASP A 237 30.69 -44.75 -20.20
N GLN A 238 29.65 -45.51 -20.60
CA GLN A 238 29.79 -46.91 -21.00
C GLN A 238 30.34 -47.04 -22.42
N ARG A 239 29.79 -46.31 -23.40
CA ARG A 239 30.29 -46.28 -24.77
C ARG A 239 31.76 -45.85 -24.85
N ARG A 240 32.18 -44.98 -23.93
CA ARG A 240 33.58 -44.62 -23.70
C ARG A 240 34.45 -45.85 -23.38
N LYS A 241 34.02 -46.72 -22.46
CA LYS A 241 34.79 -47.92 -22.08
C LYS A 241 34.93 -48.90 -23.24
N ASP A 242 33.92 -48.96 -24.11
CA ASP A 242 33.89 -49.88 -25.24
C ASP A 242 34.76 -49.40 -26.43
N LEU A 243 35.08 -48.10 -26.50
CA LEU A 243 35.81 -47.46 -27.62
C LEU A 243 37.35 -47.46 -27.49
N LEU A 244 37.93 -47.96 -26.39
CA LEU A 244 39.34 -47.75 -26.05
C LEU A 244 40.09 -49.05 -25.70
N GLU A 245 40.74 -49.68 -26.69
CA GLU A 245 41.76 -50.74 -26.50
C GLU A 245 43.21 -50.21 -26.55
N ILE A 246 43.43 -48.90 -26.32
CA ILE A 246 44.77 -48.29 -26.31
C ILE A 246 45.07 -47.71 -24.90
N PRO A 247 45.93 -48.36 -24.09
CA PRO A 247 46.14 -48.03 -22.68
C PRO A 247 46.56 -46.58 -22.39
N ASN A 248 47.29 -45.94 -23.30
CA ASN A 248 47.82 -44.59 -23.07
C ASN A 248 46.79 -43.46 -23.28
N TYR A 249 45.80 -43.65 -24.16
CA TYR A 249 44.74 -42.66 -24.38
C TYR A 249 43.63 -42.77 -23.34
N GLN A 250 43.36 -43.99 -22.86
CA GLN A 250 42.42 -44.28 -21.77
C GLN A 250 42.72 -43.44 -20.52
N ILE A 251 43.99 -43.40 -20.10
CA ILE A 251 44.42 -42.66 -18.90
C ILE A 251 44.16 -41.16 -19.05
N ILE A 252 44.49 -40.57 -20.21
CA ILE A 252 44.32 -39.14 -20.46
C ILE A 252 42.82 -38.77 -20.54
N LEU A 253 42.00 -39.62 -21.16
CA LEU A 253 40.55 -39.45 -21.22
C LEU A 253 39.89 -39.56 -19.84
N ASP A 254 40.31 -40.53 -19.03
CA ASP A 254 39.84 -40.68 -17.65
C ASP A 254 40.20 -39.46 -16.80
N GLU A 255 41.40 -38.89 -16.98
CA GLU A 255 41.77 -37.64 -16.34
C GLU A 255 40.91 -36.45 -16.78
N VAL A 256 40.66 -36.28 -18.08
CA VAL A 256 39.80 -35.20 -18.60
C VAL A 256 38.40 -35.29 -18.03
N ILE A 257 37.81 -36.48 -17.97
CA ILE A 257 36.47 -36.69 -17.45
C ILE A 257 36.42 -36.50 -15.93
N ALA A 258 37.41 -37.01 -15.19
CA ALA A 258 37.51 -36.79 -13.75
C ALA A 258 37.66 -35.30 -13.41
N ASP A 259 38.45 -34.57 -14.20
CA ASP A 259 38.63 -33.13 -14.06
C ASP A 259 37.36 -32.36 -14.44
N LYS A 260 36.59 -32.79 -15.44
CA LYS A 260 35.25 -32.25 -15.75
C LYS A 260 34.24 -32.50 -14.60
N LYS A 261 34.23 -33.69 -13.99
CA LYS A 261 33.42 -33.97 -12.78
C LYS A 261 33.79 -33.03 -11.62
N LYS A 262 35.09 -32.72 -11.44
CA LYS A 262 35.54 -31.73 -10.46
C LYS A 262 35.06 -30.32 -10.81
N ILE A 263 35.06 -29.93 -12.09
CA ILE A 263 34.49 -28.64 -12.55
C ILE A 263 33.02 -28.53 -12.14
N THR A 264 32.22 -29.57 -12.39
CA THR A 264 30.79 -29.58 -12.01
C THR A 264 30.61 -29.36 -10.50
N LYS A 265 31.41 -30.04 -9.66
CA LYS A 265 31.36 -29.86 -8.21
C LYS A 265 31.81 -28.46 -7.77
N ILE A 266 32.82 -27.88 -8.41
CA ILE A 266 33.27 -26.51 -8.14
C ILE A 266 32.21 -25.48 -8.58
N ASN A 267 31.51 -25.72 -9.69
CA ASN A 267 30.42 -24.86 -10.16
C ASN A 267 29.22 -24.89 -9.20
N GLN A 268 28.86 -26.06 -8.67
CA GLN A 268 27.86 -26.17 -7.60
C GLN A 268 28.26 -25.35 -6.37
N GLN A 269 29.50 -25.48 -5.90
CA GLN A 269 30.02 -24.68 -4.79
C GLN A 269 30.04 -23.18 -5.08
N LEU A 270 30.34 -22.78 -6.33
CA LEU A 270 30.30 -21.38 -6.75
C LEU A 270 28.87 -20.81 -6.74
N ALA A 271 27.87 -21.62 -7.13
CA ALA A 271 26.47 -21.22 -7.08
C ALA A 271 26.04 -20.93 -5.63
N ASP A 272 26.31 -21.85 -4.70
CA ASP A 272 25.98 -21.69 -3.27
C ASP A 272 26.61 -20.43 -2.68
N VAL A 273 27.89 -20.19 -2.97
CA VAL A 273 28.64 -19.05 -2.42
C VAL A 273 28.21 -17.72 -3.06
N ARG A 274 27.78 -17.71 -4.33
CA ARG A 274 27.24 -16.51 -4.99
C ARG A 274 25.87 -16.12 -4.46
N ILE A 275 25.00 -17.09 -4.17
CA ILE A 275 23.73 -16.84 -3.49
C ILE A 275 23.99 -16.18 -2.13
N LYS A 276 24.93 -16.74 -1.36
CA LYS A 276 25.33 -16.16 -0.06
C LYS A 276 25.86 -14.72 -0.20
N ARG A 277 26.62 -14.42 -1.27
CA ARG A 277 27.08 -13.07 -1.59
C ARG A 277 25.90 -12.12 -1.83
N ASP A 278 24.92 -12.51 -2.64
CA ASP A 278 23.83 -11.63 -3.04
C ASP A 278 22.92 -11.28 -1.87
N ILE A 279 22.62 -12.27 -1.01
CA ILE A 279 21.91 -12.03 0.25
C ILE A 279 22.68 -11.06 1.16
N LEU A 280 23.98 -11.30 1.38
CA LEU A 280 24.79 -10.44 2.23
C LEU A 280 24.97 -9.04 1.64
N ARG A 281 24.95 -8.91 0.31
CA ARG A 281 25.02 -7.64 -0.40
C ARG A 281 23.74 -6.84 -0.22
N GLU A 282 22.58 -7.47 -0.39
CA GLU A 282 21.29 -6.83 -0.14
C GLU A 282 21.15 -6.39 1.33
N GLN A 283 21.59 -7.23 2.27
CA GLN A 283 21.66 -6.86 3.69
C GLN A 283 22.59 -5.67 3.92
N LYS A 284 23.75 -5.64 3.27
CA LYS A 284 24.68 -4.50 3.35
C LYS A 284 24.10 -3.23 2.72
N GLU A 285 23.41 -3.33 1.58
CA GLU A 285 22.78 -2.20 0.89
C GLU A 285 21.64 -1.61 1.74
N LYS A 286 20.87 -2.44 2.45
CA LYS A 286 19.91 -2.00 3.47
C LYS A 286 20.55 -1.41 4.74
N LEU A 287 21.85 -1.64 4.95
CA LEU A 287 22.64 -1.14 6.09
C LEU A 287 23.61 -0.01 5.69
N ASN A 288 23.46 0.58 4.49
CA ASN A 288 24.41 1.53 3.95
C ASN A 288 24.60 2.77 4.86
N LEU A 289 25.84 3.27 4.86
CA LEU A 289 26.34 4.27 5.79
C LEU A 289 25.92 5.72 5.49
N ASP A 290 25.31 6.00 4.34
CA ASP A 290 24.81 7.36 4.06
C ASP A 290 23.53 7.69 4.86
N ASP A 291 22.82 6.68 5.37
CA ASP A 291 21.68 6.82 6.29
C ASP A 291 22.09 6.67 7.79
N ASN A 292 23.40 6.62 8.11
CA ASN A 292 23.90 6.36 9.47
C ASN A 292 24.04 7.61 10.36
N ILE A 293 23.39 8.72 10.00
CA ILE A 293 23.00 9.67 11.05
C ILE A 293 21.84 8.98 11.77
N VAL A 294 22.18 8.22 12.81
CA VAL A 294 21.25 8.06 13.92
C VAL A 294 20.80 9.47 14.24
N ASP A 295 19.53 9.78 13.99
CA ASP A 295 19.01 11.08 14.34
C ASP A 295 19.08 11.17 15.86
N ASP A 296 20.11 11.85 16.35
CA ASP A 296 20.39 11.92 17.78
C ASP A 296 19.17 12.50 18.50
N THR A 297 18.36 13.32 17.81
CA THR A 297 17.06 13.82 18.27
C THR A 297 15.99 12.73 18.48
N GLU A 298 15.84 11.77 17.57
CA GLU A 298 14.86 10.68 17.69
C GLU A 298 15.23 9.73 18.85
N LEU A 299 16.51 9.35 18.93
CA LEU A 299 17.00 8.48 20.01
C LEU A 299 16.98 9.20 21.37
N GLN A 300 17.21 10.52 21.39
CA GLN A 300 17.10 11.35 22.58
C GLN A 300 15.66 11.50 23.05
N SER A 301 14.69 11.58 22.12
CA SER A 301 13.26 11.52 22.43
C SER A 301 12.90 10.17 23.02
N MET A 302 13.22 9.06 22.36
CA MET A 302 12.90 7.71 22.85
C MET A 302 13.52 7.42 24.23
N TYR A 303 14.74 7.90 24.48
CA TYR A 303 15.38 7.76 25.79
C TYR A 303 14.72 8.65 26.85
N ALA A 304 14.33 9.88 26.51
CA ALA A 304 13.59 10.77 27.41
C ALA A 304 12.23 10.16 27.78
N ASP A 305 11.48 9.66 26.79
CA ASP A 305 10.19 9.01 26.97
C ASP A 305 10.31 7.76 27.85
N ALA A 306 11.33 6.91 27.61
CA ALA A 306 11.59 5.73 28.42
C ALA A 306 11.99 6.07 29.87
N ASN A 307 12.75 7.14 30.08
CA ASN A 307 13.16 7.60 31.42
C ASN A 307 11.99 8.27 32.18
N GLU A 308 11.06 8.89 31.47
CA GLU A 308 9.81 9.45 32.04
C GLU A 308 8.82 8.33 32.42
N LEU A 309 8.70 7.29 31.58
CA LEU A 309 7.81 6.15 31.80
C LEU A 309 8.31 5.15 32.87
N LEU A 310 9.62 4.90 32.95
CA LEU A 310 10.20 3.84 33.78
C LEU A 310 11.02 4.37 34.98
N GLY A 311 11.18 5.68 35.10
CA GLY A 311 12.06 6.32 36.08
C GLY A 311 13.54 6.26 35.68
N THR A 312 14.45 6.54 36.63
CA THR A 312 15.90 6.65 36.38
C THR A 312 16.47 5.38 35.73
N LEU A 313 16.81 5.48 34.44
CA LEU A 313 17.41 4.39 33.69
C LEU A 313 18.84 4.09 34.22
N PRO A 314 19.27 2.82 34.31
CA PRO A 314 20.58 2.44 34.86
C PRO A 314 21.80 2.87 34.02
N LYS A 315 21.57 3.27 32.76
CA LYS A 315 22.57 3.55 31.74
C LYS A 315 22.33 4.94 31.20
N ASP A 316 23.37 5.77 31.09
CA ASP A 316 23.19 7.14 30.59
C ASP A 316 22.87 7.16 29.09
N PHE A 317 22.25 8.24 28.61
CA PHE A 317 21.90 8.40 27.18
C PHE A 317 23.10 8.24 26.25
N ARG A 318 24.28 8.75 26.64
CA ARG A 318 25.52 8.60 25.86
C ARG A 318 25.95 7.14 25.79
N GLU A 319 25.79 6.36 26.86
CA GLU A 319 26.05 4.91 26.86
C GLU A 319 25.06 4.16 25.95
N VAL A 320 23.78 4.54 25.92
CA VAL A 320 22.76 3.93 25.04
C VAL A 320 23.04 4.24 23.58
N VAL A 321 23.33 5.51 23.25
CA VAL A 321 23.73 5.93 21.90
C VAL A 321 25.01 5.21 21.48
N GLN A 322 26.00 5.12 22.37
CA GLN A 322 27.25 4.40 22.12
C GLN A 322 27.00 2.90 21.92
N PHE A 323 26.07 2.29 22.67
CA PHE A 323 25.69 0.89 22.50
C PHE A 323 25.00 0.65 21.14
N VAL A 324 24.03 1.49 20.75
CA VAL A 324 23.33 1.37 19.45
C VAL A 324 24.29 1.59 18.29
N ARG A 325 25.16 2.62 18.37
CA ARG A 325 26.22 2.86 17.38
C ARG A 325 27.19 1.68 17.31
N THR A 326 27.61 1.14 18.45
CA THR A 326 28.48 -0.04 18.51
C THR A 326 27.79 -1.29 17.96
N MET A 327 26.50 -1.49 18.22
CA MET A 327 25.74 -2.63 17.71
C MET A 327 25.54 -2.54 16.18
N LYS A 328 25.14 -1.37 15.66
CA LYS A 328 25.02 -1.13 14.21
C LYS A 328 26.37 -1.29 13.51
N MET A 329 27.43 -0.72 14.08
CA MET A 329 28.79 -0.84 13.55
C MET A 329 29.30 -2.29 13.61
N ASN A 330 29.00 -3.04 14.67
CA ASN A 330 29.34 -4.46 14.78
C ASN A 330 28.57 -5.29 13.76
N ARG A 331 27.28 -5.02 13.51
CA ARG A 331 26.49 -5.69 12.46
C ARG A 331 27.01 -5.37 11.07
N TYR A 332 27.34 -4.11 10.79
CA TYR A 332 27.97 -3.69 9.54
C TYR A 332 29.33 -4.35 9.35
N ASN A 333 30.20 -4.34 10.36
CA ASN A 333 31.52 -4.95 10.32
C ASN A 333 31.44 -6.48 10.19
N PHE A 334 30.48 -7.12 10.85
CA PHE A 334 30.20 -8.55 10.71
C PHE A 334 29.74 -8.89 9.29
N ALA A 335 28.78 -8.13 8.73
CA ALA A 335 28.35 -8.28 7.35
C ALA A 335 29.49 -8.03 6.36
N LYS A 336 30.28 -6.96 6.55
CA LYS A 336 31.45 -6.63 5.73
C LYS A 336 32.53 -7.71 5.77
N LYS A 337 32.84 -8.25 6.95
CA LYS A 337 33.80 -9.35 7.13
C LYS A 337 33.31 -10.62 6.44
N ASN A 338 32.06 -11.02 6.68
CA ASN A 338 31.47 -12.20 6.03
C ASN A 338 31.42 -12.05 4.50
N LEU A 339 31.13 -10.85 3.99
CA LEU A 339 31.12 -10.55 2.57
C LEU A 339 32.54 -10.65 1.98
N SER A 340 33.56 -10.18 2.71
CA SER A 340 34.97 -10.35 2.35
C SER A 340 35.37 -11.83 2.29
N ASP A 341 34.99 -12.63 3.29
CA ASP A 341 35.28 -14.07 3.33
C ASP A 341 34.60 -14.82 2.17
N VAL A 342 33.37 -14.43 1.83
CA VAL A 342 32.64 -14.93 0.67
C VAL A 342 33.35 -14.55 -0.63
N PHE A 343 33.83 -13.32 -0.78
CA PHE A 343 34.60 -12.90 -1.96
C PHE A 343 35.93 -13.67 -2.10
N LEU A 344 36.65 -13.89 -1.00
CA LEU A 344 37.87 -14.70 -0.99
C LEU A 344 37.57 -16.15 -1.40
N THR A 345 36.46 -16.72 -0.91
CA THR A 345 36.00 -18.06 -1.27
C THR A 345 35.65 -18.16 -2.76
N ILE A 346 34.92 -17.18 -3.31
CA ILE A 346 34.63 -17.11 -4.75
C ILE A 346 35.93 -17.05 -5.55
N LYS A 347 36.86 -16.16 -5.18
CA LYS A 347 38.15 -16.01 -5.86
C LYS A 347 38.96 -17.31 -5.85
N TYR A 348 38.99 -18.00 -4.71
CA TYR A 348 39.65 -19.31 -4.58
C TYR A 348 39.02 -20.37 -5.50
N LEU A 349 37.68 -20.50 -5.48
CA LEU A 349 36.96 -21.48 -6.29
C LEU A 349 37.09 -21.20 -7.79
N VAL A 350 37.03 -19.93 -8.22
CA VAL A 350 37.27 -19.52 -9.61
C VAL A 350 38.69 -19.88 -10.04
N ASN A 351 39.71 -19.50 -9.27
CA ASN A 351 41.11 -19.83 -9.59
C ASN A 351 41.33 -21.35 -9.67
N ARG A 352 40.69 -22.12 -8.79
CA ARG A 352 40.77 -23.58 -8.80
C ARG A 352 40.10 -24.18 -10.05
N ARG A 353 38.93 -23.66 -10.43
CA ARG A 353 38.22 -24.03 -11.67
C ARG A 353 39.09 -23.76 -12.90
N ASP A 354 39.67 -22.56 -13.00
CA ASP A 354 40.42 -22.13 -14.18
C ASP A 354 41.72 -22.92 -14.35
N LYS A 355 42.38 -23.31 -13.25
CA LYS A 355 43.51 -24.25 -13.28
C LYS A 355 43.13 -25.62 -13.86
N ILE A 356 41.97 -26.14 -13.47
CA ILE A 356 41.46 -27.43 -13.96
C ILE A 356 41.06 -27.33 -15.43
N LEU A 357 40.41 -26.23 -15.85
CA LEU A 357 40.10 -25.97 -17.27
C LEU A 357 41.38 -25.93 -18.13
N THR A 358 42.43 -25.28 -17.64
CA THR A 358 43.73 -25.23 -18.33
C THR A 358 44.35 -26.63 -18.47
N LYS A 359 44.20 -27.48 -17.45
CA LYS A 359 44.64 -28.89 -17.50
C LYS A 359 43.82 -29.70 -18.51
N ILE A 360 42.50 -29.53 -18.51
CA ILE A 360 41.59 -30.17 -19.47
C ILE A 360 41.98 -29.81 -20.90
N SER A 361 42.18 -28.52 -21.22
CA SER A 361 42.55 -28.09 -22.57
C SER A 361 43.89 -28.68 -23.03
N LYS A 362 44.88 -28.81 -22.13
CA LYS A 362 46.16 -29.46 -22.46
C LYS A 362 45.98 -30.95 -22.78
N ASN A 363 45.19 -31.66 -21.98
CA ASN A 363 44.94 -33.08 -22.17
C ASN A 363 44.09 -33.35 -23.43
N GLU A 364 43.09 -32.49 -23.70
CA GLU A 364 42.33 -32.49 -24.95
C GLU A 364 43.27 -32.30 -26.15
N HIS A 365 44.25 -31.39 -26.08
CA HIS A 365 45.25 -31.22 -27.14
C HIS A 365 46.14 -32.45 -27.38
N ILE A 366 46.45 -33.25 -26.36
CA ILE A 366 47.26 -34.47 -26.50
C ILE A 366 46.45 -35.58 -27.19
N LEU A 367 45.14 -35.66 -26.90
CA LEU A 367 44.21 -36.59 -27.55
C LEU A 367 44.06 -36.33 -29.07
N LEU A 368 44.43 -35.15 -29.56
CA LEU A 368 44.33 -34.74 -30.98
C LEU A 368 45.48 -35.22 -31.88
N ARG A 369 46.49 -35.92 -31.35
CA ARG A 369 47.68 -36.36 -32.13
C ARG A 369 47.61 -37.79 -32.68
N GLY A 370 46.50 -38.54 -32.49
CA GLY A 370 46.29 -39.91 -33.00
C GLY A 370 45.71 -39.99 -34.43
N ASP A 371 45.52 -41.21 -34.95
CA ASP A 371 44.97 -41.46 -36.30
C ASP A 371 43.59 -40.80 -36.51
N VAL A 372 43.40 -40.20 -37.69
CA VAL A 372 42.37 -39.19 -37.98
C VAL A 372 40.92 -39.69 -37.77
N GLY A 373 40.65 -40.98 -37.92
CA GLY A 373 39.32 -41.57 -37.74
C GLY A 373 38.89 -41.67 -36.27
N GLU A 374 39.70 -42.32 -35.43
CA GLU A 374 39.39 -42.54 -33.99
C GLU A 374 39.37 -41.23 -33.20
N VAL A 375 40.21 -40.26 -33.57
CA VAL A 375 40.22 -38.92 -32.96
C VAL A 375 38.89 -38.18 -33.16
N THR A 376 38.23 -38.34 -34.31
CA THR A 376 36.95 -37.65 -34.57
C THR A 376 35.78 -38.21 -33.75
N ASP A 377 35.74 -39.52 -33.53
CA ASP A 377 34.70 -40.14 -32.70
C ASP A 377 34.93 -39.86 -31.22
N ILE A 378 36.19 -39.81 -30.77
CA ILE A 378 36.55 -39.36 -29.41
C ILE A 378 36.17 -37.88 -29.20
N GLN A 379 36.42 -37.00 -30.17
CA GLN A 379 36.01 -35.59 -30.09
C GLN A 379 34.50 -35.41 -29.98
N LYS A 380 33.72 -36.17 -30.77
CA LYS A 380 32.25 -36.16 -30.68
C LYS A 380 31.78 -36.64 -29.31
N LEU A 381 32.33 -37.75 -28.82
CA LEU A 381 32.00 -38.29 -27.50
C LEU A 381 32.30 -37.28 -26.37
N ILE A 382 33.46 -36.63 -26.40
CA ILE A 382 33.85 -35.61 -25.42
C ILE A 382 32.89 -34.41 -25.50
N SER A 383 32.55 -33.96 -26.70
CA SER A 383 31.66 -32.81 -26.90
C SER A 383 30.23 -33.10 -26.41
N GLU A 384 29.68 -34.26 -26.77
CA GLU A 384 28.37 -34.73 -26.33
C GLU A 384 28.33 -34.91 -24.81
N TYR A 385 29.35 -35.54 -24.22
CA TYR A 385 29.45 -35.72 -22.77
C TYR A 385 29.49 -34.37 -22.04
N THR A 386 30.32 -33.43 -22.53
CA THR A 386 30.44 -32.09 -21.95
C THR A 386 29.10 -31.35 -22.00
N LEU A 387 28.42 -31.39 -23.14
CA LEU A 387 27.11 -30.77 -23.30
C LEU A 387 26.06 -31.35 -22.34
N GLN A 388 26.05 -32.68 -22.15
CA GLN A 388 25.09 -33.32 -21.24
C GLN A 388 25.39 -33.01 -19.78
N VAL A 389 26.66 -33.01 -19.37
CA VAL A 389 27.08 -32.65 -18.01
C VAL A 389 26.76 -31.19 -17.69
N ASP A 390 26.99 -30.27 -18.64
CA ASP A 390 26.63 -28.85 -18.46
C ASP A 390 25.12 -28.67 -18.29
N LYS A 391 24.32 -29.35 -19.11
CA LYS A 391 22.85 -29.34 -18.99
C LYS A 391 22.38 -29.93 -17.66
N LEU A 392 22.99 -31.02 -17.19
CA LEU A 392 22.71 -31.59 -15.86
C LEU A 392 23.05 -30.62 -14.73
N GLY A 393 24.16 -29.89 -14.85
CA GLY A 393 24.55 -28.85 -13.90
C GLY A 393 23.47 -27.78 -13.78
N ARG A 394 22.99 -27.26 -14.92
CA ARG A 394 21.93 -26.24 -14.96
C ARG A 394 20.61 -26.75 -14.39
N LEU A 395 20.17 -27.95 -14.77
CA LEU A 395 18.95 -28.56 -14.21
C LEU A 395 19.07 -28.74 -12.69
N THR A 396 20.22 -29.22 -12.20
CA THR A 396 20.44 -29.42 -10.77
C THR A 396 20.42 -28.10 -10.01
N GLU A 397 21.00 -27.05 -10.57
CA GLU A 397 20.95 -25.70 -10.01
C GLU A 397 19.50 -25.19 -9.92
N GLN A 398 18.73 -25.30 -11.00
CA GLN A 398 17.33 -24.89 -11.03
C GLN A 398 16.48 -25.66 -10.01
N ILE A 399 16.61 -26.99 -9.94
CA ILE A 399 15.90 -27.83 -8.96
C ILE A 399 16.25 -27.41 -7.53
N ASN A 400 17.52 -27.17 -7.23
CA ASN A 400 17.94 -26.75 -5.90
C ASN A 400 17.38 -25.38 -5.53
N GLN A 401 17.34 -24.42 -6.47
CA GLN A 401 16.74 -23.10 -6.25
C GLN A 401 15.25 -23.21 -5.93
N ILE A 402 14.52 -24.09 -6.65
CA ILE A 402 13.09 -24.35 -6.37
C ILE A 402 12.91 -24.92 -4.96
N LYS A 403 13.67 -25.96 -4.59
CA LYS A 403 13.56 -26.58 -3.26
C LYS A 403 13.85 -25.59 -2.13
N GLN A 404 14.89 -24.77 -2.27
CA GLN A 404 15.22 -23.76 -1.26
C GLN A 404 14.13 -22.69 -1.12
N ALA A 405 13.53 -22.27 -2.23
CA ALA A 405 12.42 -21.32 -2.21
C ALA A 405 11.16 -21.93 -1.55
N GLN A 406 10.86 -23.20 -1.82
CA GLN A 406 9.78 -23.95 -1.15
C GLN A 406 10.03 -24.03 0.37
N ASP A 407 11.22 -24.44 0.80
CA ASP A 407 11.57 -24.50 2.23
C ASP A 407 11.41 -23.15 2.94
N LYS A 408 11.79 -22.05 2.27
CA LYS A 408 11.63 -20.69 2.81
C LYS A 408 10.18 -20.26 2.90
N LEU A 409 9.37 -20.65 1.92
CA LEU A 409 7.94 -20.39 1.92
C LEU A 409 7.24 -21.13 3.06
N ASP A 410 7.61 -22.40 3.29
CA ASP A 410 7.08 -23.23 4.38
C ASP A 410 7.45 -22.67 5.75
N GLN A 411 8.73 -22.32 5.96
CA GLN A 411 9.19 -21.68 7.19
C GLN A 411 8.45 -20.37 7.47
N SER A 412 8.24 -19.54 6.44
CA SER A 412 7.54 -18.26 6.57
C SER A 412 6.04 -18.47 6.88
N THR A 413 5.45 -19.51 6.30
CA THR A 413 4.04 -19.89 6.55
C THR A 413 3.84 -20.37 7.98
N GLN A 414 4.68 -21.27 8.48
CA GLN A 414 4.60 -21.75 9.87
C GLN A 414 4.79 -20.62 10.88
N ARG A 415 5.72 -19.70 10.63
CA ARG A 415 5.92 -18.50 11.47
C ARG A 415 4.71 -17.59 11.47
N LEU A 416 4.07 -17.42 10.32
CA LEU A 416 2.86 -16.61 10.19
C LEU A 416 1.69 -17.26 10.93
N GLU A 417 1.49 -18.56 10.78
CA GLU A 417 0.43 -19.31 11.47
C GLU A 417 0.59 -19.26 12.99
N SER A 418 1.79 -19.54 13.49
CA SER A 418 2.08 -19.50 14.93
C SER A 418 1.88 -18.11 15.54
N LYS A 419 2.37 -17.05 14.90
CA LYS A 419 2.10 -15.66 15.34
C LYS A 419 0.63 -15.32 15.26
N SER A 420 -0.08 -15.79 14.22
CA SER A 420 -1.50 -15.51 14.04
C SER A 420 -2.34 -16.12 15.16
N LEU A 421 -2.06 -17.36 15.55
CA LEU A 421 -2.75 -18.06 16.65
C LEU A 421 -2.57 -17.38 18.01
N GLN A 422 -1.42 -16.76 18.26
CA GLN A 422 -1.15 -16.06 19.52
C GLN A 422 -1.94 -14.75 19.65
N SER A 423 -2.38 -14.19 18.53
CA SER A 423 -2.81 -12.80 18.46
C SER A 423 -4.27 -12.65 18.07
N TYR A 424 -4.74 -13.44 17.10
CA TYR A 424 -6.17 -13.52 16.76
C TYR A 424 -6.87 -14.47 17.72
N THR A 425 -6.93 -14.08 18.99
CA THR A 425 -7.59 -14.86 20.02
C THR A 425 -9.07 -14.50 20.11
N ALA A 426 -9.88 -15.44 20.63
CA ALA A 426 -11.27 -15.16 20.96
C ALA A 426 -11.40 -13.99 21.96
N GLU A 427 -10.44 -13.85 22.89
CA GLU A 427 -10.39 -12.73 23.83
C GLU A 427 -10.21 -11.39 23.13
N HIS A 428 -9.27 -11.30 22.18
CA HIS A 428 -9.05 -10.08 21.40
C HIS A 428 -10.27 -9.75 20.53
N LEU A 429 -10.89 -10.76 19.90
CA LEU A 429 -12.13 -10.58 19.14
C LEU A 429 -13.27 -10.07 20.03
N ASN A 430 -13.38 -10.58 21.25
CA ASN A 430 -14.39 -10.14 22.23
C ASN A 430 -14.13 -8.70 22.70
N LYS A 431 -12.86 -8.32 22.95
CA LYS A 431 -12.48 -6.92 23.24
C LYS A 431 -12.88 -6.00 22.08
N PHE A 432 -12.59 -6.41 20.85
CA PHE A 432 -12.98 -5.65 19.66
C PHE A 432 -14.51 -5.49 19.59
N ASN A 433 -15.24 -6.60 19.66
CA ASN A 433 -16.70 -6.57 19.59
C ASN A 433 -17.35 -5.82 20.75
N SER A 434 -16.74 -5.76 21.93
CA SER A 434 -17.22 -4.95 23.05
C SER A 434 -17.21 -3.45 22.71
N VAL A 435 -16.12 -2.94 22.14
CA VAL A 435 -16.00 -1.54 21.69
C VAL A 435 -16.98 -1.26 20.55
N LEU A 436 -17.09 -2.18 19.58
CA LEU A 436 -18.04 -2.04 18.46
C LEU A 436 -19.51 -2.06 18.92
N HIS A 437 -19.83 -2.85 19.94
CA HIS A 437 -21.15 -2.91 20.53
C HIS A 437 -21.48 -1.59 21.27
N GLU A 438 -20.56 -1.06 22.07
CA GLU A 438 -20.73 0.25 22.71
C GLU A 438 -20.93 1.37 21.68
N PHE A 439 -20.11 1.38 20.63
CA PHE A 439 -20.30 2.30 19.51
C PHE A 439 -21.69 2.15 18.87
N SER A 440 -22.11 0.90 18.65
CA SER A 440 -23.38 0.58 18.00
C SER A 440 -24.57 1.05 18.81
N THR A 441 -24.58 0.81 20.12
CA THR A 441 -25.69 1.13 21.02
C THR A 441 -25.72 2.61 21.38
N SER A 442 -24.57 3.23 21.61
CA SER A 442 -24.49 4.61 22.13
C SER A 442 -24.50 5.68 21.04
N TYR A 443 -24.09 5.34 19.82
CA TYR A 443 -23.92 6.32 18.74
C TYR A 443 -24.62 5.90 17.44
N LEU A 444 -24.29 4.73 16.88
CA LEU A 444 -24.80 4.35 15.55
C LEU A 444 -26.32 4.17 15.53
N THR A 445 -26.86 3.36 16.44
CA THR A 445 -28.31 3.09 16.52
C THR A 445 -29.10 4.36 16.80
N PRO A 446 -28.72 5.22 17.77
CA PRO A 446 -29.41 6.49 18.00
C PRO A 446 -29.42 7.42 16.78
N VAL A 447 -28.29 7.56 16.08
CA VAL A 447 -28.24 8.33 14.82
C VAL A 447 -29.17 7.70 13.78
N PHE A 448 -29.11 6.39 13.63
CA PHE A 448 -29.93 5.66 12.66
C PHE A 448 -31.43 5.80 12.95
N GLN A 449 -31.85 5.65 14.21
CA GLN A 449 -33.22 5.85 14.66
C GLN A 449 -33.71 7.27 14.40
N TYR A 450 -32.87 8.28 14.65
CA TYR A 450 -33.22 9.67 14.36
C TYR A 450 -33.51 9.87 12.87
N LEU A 451 -32.69 9.29 12.00
CA LEU A 451 -32.81 9.45 10.55
C LEU A 451 -33.98 8.64 9.96
N TYR A 452 -34.13 7.37 10.35
CA TYR A 452 -35.03 6.41 9.69
C TYR A 452 -36.29 6.08 10.48
N GLY A 453 -36.32 6.35 11.80
CA GLY A 453 -37.45 6.09 12.69
C GLY A 453 -37.08 5.18 13.87
N ASN A 454 -37.85 5.29 14.96
CA ASN A 454 -37.52 4.65 16.24
C ASN A 454 -37.49 3.12 16.22
N ASN A 455 -38.16 2.49 15.26
CA ASN A 455 -38.18 1.03 15.12
C ASN A 455 -36.97 0.49 14.34
N GLU A 456 -36.16 1.37 13.76
CA GLU A 456 -34.98 0.99 12.98
C GLU A 456 -33.75 0.88 13.87
N SER A 457 -32.81 0.02 13.51
CA SER A 457 -31.55 -0.15 14.24
C SER A 457 -30.42 -0.53 13.29
N ALA A 458 -29.21 -0.10 13.63
CA ALA A 458 -28.01 -0.46 12.89
C ALA A 458 -26.87 -0.73 13.87
N TYR A 459 -26.20 -1.87 13.69
CA TYR A 459 -25.11 -2.28 14.55
C TYR A 459 -23.97 -2.89 13.75
N ILE A 460 -22.78 -2.84 14.32
CA ILE A 460 -21.56 -3.32 13.70
C ILE A 460 -20.88 -4.35 14.60
N TYR A 461 -20.18 -5.29 13.95
CA TYR A 461 -19.43 -6.33 14.63
C TYR A 461 -18.27 -6.78 13.75
N ALA A 462 -17.25 -7.34 14.37
CA ALA A 462 -16.10 -7.96 13.73
C ALA A 462 -16.29 -9.49 13.69
N GLU A 463 -15.89 -10.09 12.58
CA GLU A 463 -15.71 -11.53 12.42
C GLU A 463 -14.29 -11.84 11.94
N GLU A 464 -13.82 -13.06 12.15
CA GLU A 464 -12.56 -13.49 11.55
C GLU A 464 -12.72 -13.71 10.03
N GLY A 465 -11.78 -13.16 9.26
CA GLY A 465 -11.59 -13.42 7.84
C GLY A 465 -10.19 -13.99 7.59
N LYS A 466 -9.97 -14.54 6.39
CA LYS A 466 -8.64 -14.99 5.93
C LYS A 466 -8.24 -14.25 4.67
N SER A 467 -7.00 -13.78 4.62
CA SER A 467 -6.40 -13.17 3.43
C SER A 467 -6.21 -14.23 2.33
N ALA A 468 -5.90 -13.80 1.11
CA ALA A 468 -5.56 -14.71 0.03
C ALA A 468 -4.35 -15.60 0.37
N GLN A 469 -3.46 -15.11 1.24
CA GLN A 469 -2.27 -15.79 1.73
C GLN A 469 -2.53 -16.70 2.94
N GLY A 470 -3.80 -16.83 3.36
CA GLY A 470 -4.25 -17.66 4.48
C GLY A 470 -4.20 -16.97 5.86
N SER A 471 -3.69 -15.75 5.92
CA SER A 471 -3.47 -15.01 7.16
C SER A 471 -4.78 -14.47 7.73
N PRO A 472 -5.09 -14.65 9.03
CA PRO A 472 -6.29 -14.08 9.62
C PRO A 472 -6.25 -12.55 9.67
N PHE A 473 -7.44 -11.96 9.71
CA PHE A 473 -7.70 -10.54 9.95
C PHE A 473 -9.14 -10.36 10.46
N TYR A 474 -9.42 -9.27 11.17
CA TYR A 474 -10.78 -8.90 11.57
C TYR A 474 -11.51 -8.15 10.45
N LYS A 475 -12.66 -8.68 10.08
CA LYS A 475 -13.53 -8.13 9.06
C LYS A 475 -14.76 -7.52 9.71
N LEU A 476 -14.92 -6.20 9.56
CA LEU A 476 -16.13 -5.52 10.03
C LEU A 476 -17.33 -5.83 9.13
N LYS A 477 -18.47 -6.06 9.78
CA LYS A 477 -19.80 -6.20 9.20
C LYS A 477 -20.76 -5.24 9.85
N ILE A 478 -21.75 -4.82 9.07
CA ILE A 478 -22.82 -3.93 9.50
C ILE A 478 -24.13 -4.60 9.16
N SER A 479 -25.02 -4.62 10.14
CA SER A 479 -26.38 -5.13 10.02
C SER A 479 -27.34 -4.01 10.37
N ASN A 480 -28.51 -4.02 9.75
CA ASN A 480 -29.58 -3.08 10.04
C ASN A 480 -30.94 -3.73 9.80
N THR A 481 -31.99 -3.08 10.28
CA THR A 481 -33.38 -3.55 10.21
C THR A 481 -34.13 -3.08 8.96
N LEU A 482 -33.52 -2.28 8.08
CA LEU A 482 -34.18 -1.83 6.86
C LEU A 482 -34.44 -3.02 5.93
N GLU A 483 -35.69 -3.23 5.57
CA GLU A 483 -36.12 -4.36 4.71
C GLU A 483 -35.56 -4.27 3.28
N ALA A 484 -35.06 -3.11 2.85
CA ALA A 484 -34.56 -2.86 1.50
C ALA A 484 -33.04 -2.65 1.44
N ASN A 485 -32.32 -3.53 0.73
CA ASN A 485 -30.89 -3.39 0.38
C ASN A 485 -30.64 -2.51 -0.86
N SER A 486 -31.38 -1.43 -1.03
CA SER A 486 -31.22 -0.51 -2.16
C SER A 486 -29.89 0.27 -2.10
N SER A 487 -29.46 0.89 -3.21
CA SER A 487 -28.30 1.81 -3.19
C SER A 487 -28.55 2.98 -2.22
N GLY A 488 -29.79 3.49 -2.18
CA GLY A 488 -30.20 4.55 -1.25
C GLY A 488 -29.98 4.16 0.21
N SER A 489 -30.42 2.97 0.65
CA SER A 489 -30.26 2.52 2.04
C SER A 489 -28.80 2.31 2.44
N LYS A 490 -27.94 1.85 1.52
CA LYS A 490 -26.49 1.72 1.77
C LYS A 490 -25.80 3.07 1.95
N GLN A 491 -26.15 4.08 1.16
CA GLN A 491 -25.63 5.44 1.29
C GLN A 491 -26.09 6.09 2.59
N ALA A 492 -27.37 5.91 2.90
CA ALA A 492 -28.01 6.28 4.15
C ALA A 492 -27.26 5.74 5.38
N LEU A 493 -26.99 4.43 5.38
CA LEU A 493 -26.24 3.74 6.42
C LEU A 493 -24.79 4.25 6.53
N THR A 494 -24.15 4.49 5.39
CA THR A 494 -22.77 5.01 5.34
C THR A 494 -22.68 6.40 6.01
N ILE A 495 -23.61 7.30 5.70
CA ILE A 495 -23.63 8.65 6.28
C ILE A 495 -23.98 8.60 7.77
N ALA A 496 -24.94 7.75 8.17
CA ALA A 496 -25.26 7.54 9.58
C ALA A 496 -24.03 7.06 10.37
N PHE A 497 -23.27 6.11 9.80
CA PHE A 497 -22.03 5.63 10.38
C PHE A 497 -20.96 6.72 10.51
N ASP A 498 -20.71 7.50 9.46
CA ASP A 498 -19.67 8.54 9.51
C ASP A 498 -20.01 9.63 10.54
N ILE A 499 -21.29 10.00 10.66
CA ILE A 499 -21.78 10.95 11.67
C ILE A 499 -21.67 10.37 13.08
N ALA A 500 -22.15 9.14 13.28
CA ALA A 500 -22.03 8.45 14.56
C ALA A 500 -20.57 8.34 15.00
N TYR A 501 -19.67 8.05 14.07
CA TYR A 501 -18.24 7.98 14.35
C TYR A 501 -17.66 9.35 14.75
N LEU A 502 -18.10 10.46 14.14
CA LEU A 502 -17.65 11.78 14.60
C LEU A 502 -18.13 12.10 16.02
N GLU A 503 -19.33 11.67 16.41
CA GLU A 503 -19.79 11.81 17.79
C GLU A 503 -18.97 10.96 18.75
N TYR A 504 -18.73 9.70 18.40
CA TYR A 504 -17.87 8.79 19.17
C TYR A 504 -16.45 9.32 19.30
N ALA A 505 -15.82 9.76 18.21
CA ALA A 505 -14.48 10.33 18.25
C ALA A 505 -14.43 11.59 19.13
N ARG A 506 -15.49 12.40 19.13
CA ARG A 506 -15.58 13.60 19.95
C ARG A 506 -15.71 13.29 21.43
N SER A 507 -16.51 12.30 21.81
CA SER A 507 -16.69 11.90 23.22
C SER A 507 -15.48 11.14 23.76
N SER A 508 -14.88 10.29 22.94
CA SER A 508 -13.68 9.50 23.27
C SER A 508 -12.36 10.27 23.13
N GLY A 509 -12.40 11.55 22.73
CA GLY A 509 -11.20 12.37 22.58
C GLY A 509 -10.28 12.01 21.40
N ILE A 510 -10.77 11.20 20.45
CA ILE A 510 -10.02 10.74 19.28
C ILE A 510 -9.88 11.87 18.27
N ALA A 511 -8.64 12.15 17.85
CA ALA A 511 -8.36 13.14 16.82
C ALA A 511 -8.80 12.63 15.44
N THR A 512 -9.67 13.38 14.78
CA THR A 512 -10.14 13.10 13.42
C THR A 512 -10.64 14.41 12.78
N PRO A 513 -10.77 14.50 11.44
CA PRO A 513 -11.42 15.63 10.80
C PRO A 513 -12.84 15.85 11.33
N GLY A 514 -13.20 17.10 11.59
CA GLY A 514 -14.50 17.48 12.18
C GLY A 514 -15.65 17.57 11.18
N PHE A 515 -15.51 16.97 9.99
CA PHE A 515 -16.46 17.08 8.90
C PHE A 515 -16.70 15.74 8.21
N VAL A 516 -17.80 15.61 7.47
CA VAL A 516 -18.10 14.48 6.56
C VAL A 516 -18.49 15.04 5.20
N ILE A 517 -17.95 14.47 4.14
CA ILE A 517 -18.26 14.85 2.76
C ILE A 517 -18.77 13.63 2.03
N SER A 518 -19.97 13.72 1.45
CA SER A 518 -20.56 12.62 0.71
C SER A 518 -21.24 13.11 -0.56
N ASP A 519 -20.81 12.59 -1.70
CA ASP A 519 -21.47 12.82 -2.99
C ASP A 519 -22.75 11.99 -3.03
N ARG A 520 -23.88 12.68 -2.99
CA ARG A 520 -25.19 12.05 -3.07
C ARG A 520 -25.66 12.05 -4.53
N LYS A 521 -25.77 10.85 -5.09
CA LYS A 521 -26.57 10.60 -6.29
C LYS A 521 -28.02 10.36 -5.86
N GLU A 522 -28.76 11.44 -5.64
CA GLU A 522 -30.22 11.52 -5.88
C GLU A 522 -31.18 10.54 -5.15
N LEU A 523 -30.74 9.66 -4.26
CA LEU A 523 -31.55 8.52 -3.75
C LEU A 523 -31.89 8.53 -2.25
N VAL A 524 -31.71 9.64 -1.53
CA VAL A 524 -32.22 9.77 -0.15
C VAL A 524 -33.61 10.41 -0.18
N ASP A 525 -34.56 9.78 0.51
CA ASP A 525 -35.92 10.31 0.72
C ASP A 525 -35.82 11.72 1.32
N ASN A 526 -36.60 12.66 0.78
CA ASN A 526 -36.64 14.05 1.23
C ASN A 526 -36.81 14.14 2.76
N ARG A 527 -37.61 13.26 3.39
CA ARG A 527 -37.79 13.26 4.85
C ARG A 527 -36.50 12.91 5.62
N GLN A 528 -35.74 11.93 5.14
CA GLN A 528 -34.48 11.51 5.78
C GLN A 528 -33.40 12.58 5.62
N LEU A 529 -33.44 13.31 4.51
CA LEU A 529 -32.54 14.42 4.25
C LEU A 529 -32.78 15.59 5.21
N ILE A 530 -34.05 15.92 5.49
CA ILE A 530 -34.43 16.93 6.49
C ILE A 530 -33.88 16.55 7.86
N ARG A 531 -34.15 15.31 8.29
CA ARG A 531 -33.65 14.80 9.57
C ARG A 531 -32.13 14.83 9.65
N LEU A 532 -31.43 14.51 8.56
CA LEU A 532 -29.97 14.63 8.51
C LEU A 532 -29.50 16.06 8.75
N ILE A 533 -30.11 17.03 8.07
CA ILE A 533 -29.79 18.45 8.21
C ILE A 533 -30.01 18.89 9.66
N GLU A 534 -31.19 18.62 10.21
CA GLU A 534 -31.53 18.95 11.60
C GLU A 534 -30.55 18.34 12.59
N TYR A 535 -30.22 17.06 12.39
CA TYR A 535 -29.30 16.34 13.25
C TYR A 535 -27.90 16.96 13.21
N ALA A 536 -27.37 17.20 12.00
CA ALA A 536 -26.07 17.84 11.80
C ALA A 536 -26.00 19.22 12.47
N ASN A 537 -27.07 20.01 12.36
CA ASN A 537 -27.16 21.32 13.00
C ASN A 537 -27.21 21.21 14.53
N LYS A 538 -28.11 20.36 15.05
CA LYS A 538 -28.29 20.12 16.49
C LYS A 538 -26.99 19.66 17.15
N LYS A 539 -26.26 18.76 16.48
CA LYS A 539 -25.02 18.15 16.98
C LYS A 539 -23.76 18.91 16.61
N ARG A 540 -23.89 20.03 15.88
CA ARG A 540 -22.77 20.84 15.38
C ARG A 540 -21.74 19.97 14.66
N ILE A 541 -22.20 19.25 13.65
CA ILE A 541 -21.40 18.38 12.79
C ILE A 541 -21.40 18.99 11.40
N GLN A 542 -20.22 19.22 10.85
CA GLN A 542 -20.08 19.75 9.50
C GLN A 542 -20.32 18.62 8.49
N VAL A 543 -21.44 18.69 7.77
CA VAL A 543 -21.76 17.75 6.69
C VAL A 543 -21.82 18.53 5.38
N ILE A 544 -21.11 18.07 4.35
CA ILE A 544 -21.04 18.72 3.04
C ILE A 544 -21.54 17.74 1.99
N PHE A 545 -22.58 18.10 1.26
CA PHE A 545 -23.13 17.26 0.20
C PHE A 545 -23.86 18.06 -0.88
N PRO A 546 -23.91 17.55 -2.12
CA PRO A 546 -24.70 18.14 -3.19
C PRO A 546 -26.17 17.74 -3.09
N ILE A 547 -27.05 18.63 -3.57
CA ILE A 547 -28.49 18.44 -3.59
C ILE A 547 -29.10 19.12 -4.82
N LEU A 548 -30.22 18.58 -5.31
CA LEU A 548 -31.05 19.23 -6.33
C LEU A 548 -32.01 20.25 -5.68
N GLN A 549 -32.26 21.38 -6.34
CA GLN A 549 -33.12 22.44 -5.82
C GLN A 549 -34.58 21.97 -5.58
N ASP A 550 -35.10 21.04 -6.38
CA ASP A 550 -36.44 20.44 -6.23
C ASP A 550 -36.63 19.65 -4.92
N LYS A 551 -35.52 19.20 -4.30
CA LYS A 551 -35.53 18.51 -3.00
C LYS A 551 -35.43 19.44 -1.80
N LEU A 552 -35.33 20.76 -2.04
CA LEU A 552 -35.31 21.76 -1.00
C LEU A 552 -36.70 22.34 -0.80
N SER A 553 -37.29 22.09 0.38
CA SER A 553 -38.40 22.92 0.88
C SER A 553 -37.87 24.22 1.47
N ASP A 554 -38.73 25.23 1.60
CA ASP A 554 -38.38 26.51 2.26
C ASP A 554 -37.86 26.30 3.70
N GLU A 555 -38.37 25.29 4.39
CA GLU A 555 -37.93 24.89 5.73
C GLU A 555 -36.47 24.39 5.76
N ASN A 556 -36.03 23.71 4.70
CA ASN A 556 -34.66 23.21 4.58
C ASN A 556 -33.68 24.35 4.32
N LEU A 557 -34.08 25.33 3.51
CA LEU A 557 -33.26 26.48 3.15
C LEU A 557 -32.96 27.37 4.35
N ASN A 558 -33.94 27.60 5.23
CA ASN A 558 -33.77 28.45 6.40
C ASN A 558 -32.81 27.86 7.45
N ASN A 559 -32.69 26.53 7.49
CA ASN A 559 -31.85 25.81 8.46
C ASN A 559 -30.55 25.29 7.86
N THR A 560 -30.18 25.64 6.62
CA THR A 560 -28.96 25.13 5.99
C THR A 560 -28.09 26.25 5.46
N ASN A 561 -26.79 26.00 5.37
CA ASN A 561 -25.89 26.89 4.65
C ASN A 561 -25.78 26.43 3.21
N VAL A 562 -26.29 27.22 2.27
CA VAL A 562 -26.06 27.01 0.85
C VAL A 562 -24.68 27.57 0.50
N LEU A 563 -23.70 26.69 0.27
CA LEU A 563 -22.33 27.09 -0.06
C LEU A 563 -22.27 27.76 -1.43
N ILE A 564 -22.96 27.16 -2.39
CA ILE A 564 -22.92 27.55 -3.79
C ILE A 564 -24.18 27.03 -4.50
N ARG A 565 -24.67 27.86 -5.41
CA ARG A 565 -25.74 27.54 -6.36
C ARG A 565 -25.10 27.39 -7.73
N LEU A 566 -25.33 26.25 -8.37
CA LEU A 566 -24.75 25.88 -9.65
C LEU A 566 -25.88 25.63 -10.64
N SER A 567 -25.73 26.14 -11.85
CA SER A 567 -26.65 25.90 -12.97
C SER A 567 -25.86 25.72 -14.26
N GLN A 568 -26.54 25.45 -15.37
CA GLN A 568 -25.89 25.45 -16.68
C GLN A 568 -25.30 26.82 -17.05
N ASP A 569 -25.90 27.92 -16.57
CA ASP A 569 -25.45 29.28 -16.89
C ASP A 569 -24.42 29.81 -15.86
N ASP A 570 -24.35 29.25 -14.65
CA ASP A 570 -23.33 29.58 -13.64
C ASP A 570 -22.62 28.32 -13.10
N LYS A 571 -21.87 27.64 -13.98
CA LYS A 571 -21.09 26.44 -13.66
C LYS A 571 -19.91 26.73 -12.74
N LEU A 572 -19.41 25.71 -12.03
CA LEU A 572 -18.38 25.85 -10.98
C LEU A 572 -17.20 26.77 -11.37
N TYR A 573 -16.62 26.57 -12.55
CA TYR A 573 -15.43 27.30 -13.02
C TYR A 573 -15.74 28.59 -13.81
N ARG A 574 -17.01 28.89 -14.12
CA ARG A 574 -17.43 30.10 -14.85
C ARG A 574 -16.71 30.33 -16.19
N ILE A 575 -16.33 29.25 -16.88
CA ILE A 575 -15.57 29.33 -18.15
C ILE A 575 -16.37 29.98 -19.28
N GLU A 576 -17.69 29.81 -19.30
CA GLU A 576 -18.56 30.34 -20.37
C GLU A 576 -18.62 31.87 -20.37
N LEU A 577 -18.40 32.50 -19.21
CA LEU A 577 -18.33 33.95 -19.06
C LEU A 577 -16.97 34.54 -19.49
N SER A 578 -15.99 33.69 -19.83
CA SER A 578 -14.62 34.10 -20.18
C SER A 578 -14.44 34.34 -21.69
N GLY A 579 -15.43 34.01 -22.52
CA GLY A 579 -15.33 34.04 -24.00
C GLY A 579 -15.81 35.34 -24.68
N ASN A 580 -16.26 36.34 -23.91
CA ASN A 580 -16.74 37.64 -24.43
C ASN A 580 -15.80 38.80 -24.04
N ASN A 581 -14.50 38.67 -24.31
CA ASN A 581 -13.56 39.81 -24.29
C ASN A 581 -12.59 39.72 -25.45
#